data_AF-A0A962Y6Q3-F1
#
_entry.id   AF-A0A962Y6Q3-F1
#
_cell.length_a   1.000
_cell.length_b   1.000
_cell.length_c   1.000
_cell.angle_alpha   90.00
_cell.angle_beta   90.00
_cell.angle_gamma   90.00
#
_symmetry.space_group_name_H-M   'P 1'
#
loop_
_entity.id
_entity.type
_entity.pdbx_description
1 polymer ?
#
loop_
_entity_poly.entity_id
_entity_poly.type
_entity_poly.pdbx_seq_one_letter_code
_entity_poly.pdbx_strand_id
1 'polypeptide(L)'
;KTSDLIPLCHPLALTQVTVDIAEDKALPGLAVTATARLKGKTGVEMEALTACSVALLTIYDMAKAVDRGMVIGDIRVTEKSGGKSGHWKRSDFPDA
;
A
#
# COMPACT_ATOMS: atom_id res chain seq x y z
N LYS A 1 9.99 -9.27 -1.41
CA LYS A 1 9.04 -10.00 -2.29
C LYS A 1 8.48 -9.11 -3.39
N THR A 2 8.32 -7.81 -3.17
CA THR A 2 7.96 -6.84 -4.22
C THR A 2 8.80 -6.98 -5.49
N SER A 3 10.13 -7.05 -5.38
CA SER A 3 11.05 -7.28 -6.51
C SER A 3 10.83 -8.60 -7.25
N ASP A 4 10.24 -9.60 -6.60
CA ASP A 4 9.96 -10.90 -7.20
C ASP A 4 8.64 -10.85 -8.00
N LEU A 5 7.75 -9.91 -7.65
CA LEU A 5 6.43 -9.71 -8.28
C LEU A 5 6.46 -8.66 -9.39
N ILE A 6 7.27 -7.61 -9.23
CA ILE A 6 7.29 -6.45 -10.12
C ILE A 6 8.59 -6.48 -10.95
N PRO A 7 8.53 -6.74 -12.27
CA PRO A 7 9.70 -7.08 -13.08
C PRO A 7 10.85 -6.08 -13.08
N LEU A 8 10.57 -4.79 -12.89
CA LEU A 8 11.57 -3.71 -12.91
C LEU A 8 11.84 -3.11 -11.51
N CYS A 9 11.30 -3.72 -10.46
CA CYS A 9 11.63 -3.34 -9.09
C CYS A 9 12.97 -3.94 -8.69
N HIS A 10 13.86 -3.08 -8.19
CA HIS A 10 15.12 -3.52 -7.64
C HIS A 10 14.90 -4.16 -6.27
N PRO A 11 15.70 -5.16 -5.86
CA PRO A 11 15.68 -5.64 -4.48
C PRO A 11 16.10 -4.53 -3.52
N LEU A 12 15.29 -4.30 -2.48
CA LEU A 12 15.53 -3.28 -1.46
C LEU A 12 15.67 -3.91 -0.07
N ALA A 13 16.69 -3.48 0.68
CA ALA A 13 16.85 -3.83 2.09
C ALA A 13 15.96 -2.91 2.94
N LEU A 14 14.69 -3.30 3.11
CA LEU A 14 13.73 -2.54 3.90
C LEU A 14 14.11 -2.52 5.38
N THR A 15 13.96 -1.36 6.00
CA THR A 15 14.20 -1.18 7.43
C THR A 15 12.93 -1.35 8.25
N GLN A 16 11.76 -1.13 7.64
CA GLN A 16 10.46 -1.26 8.29
C GLN A 16 9.36 -1.48 7.25
N VAL A 17 8.40 -2.33 7.58
CA VAL A 17 7.10 -2.44 6.92
C VAL A 17 6.03 -2.56 8.01
N THR A 18 4.97 -1.76 7.93
CA THR A 18 3.76 -1.90 8.75
C THR A 18 2.55 -2.02 7.85
N VAL A 19 1.55 -2.77 8.32
CA VAL A 19 0.25 -2.92 7.67
C VAL A 19 -0.80 -2.77 8.78
N ASP A 20 -1.61 -1.75 8.64
CA ASP A 20 -2.68 -1.40 9.57
C ASP A 20 -4.02 -1.62 8.86
N ILE A 21 -4.93 -2.32 9.55
CA ILE A 21 -6.27 -2.66 9.03
C ILE A 21 -7.28 -2.09 10.01
N ALA A 22 -8.23 -1.31 9.50
CA ALA A 22 -9.29 -0.70 10.30
C ALA A 22 -10.64 -0.78 9.59
N GLU A 23 -11.71 -0.89 10.37
CA GLU A 23 -13.06 -0.62 9.87
C GLU A 23 -13.18 0.88 9.56
N ASP A 24 -13.67 1.20 8.37
CA ASP A 24 -13.95 2.58 7.99
C ASP A 24 -15.46 2.78 8.04
N LYS A 25 -15.97 3.68 8.88
CA LYS A 25 -17.43 3.90 9.00
C LYS A 25 -18.06 4.51 7.75
N ALA A 26 -17.25 5.15 6.89
CA ALA A 26 -17.69 5.74 5.63
C ALA A 26 -17.67 4.73 4.48
N LEU A 27 -17.03 3.57 4.66
CA LEU A 27 -16.97 2.48 3.70
C LEU A 27 -17.68 1.26 4.31
N PRO A 28 -18.60 0.57 3.63
CA PRO A 28 -19.06 -0.74 4.12
C PRO A 28 -17.94 -1.79 3.94
N GLY A 29 -16.84 -1.68 4.68
CA GLY A 29 -15.63 -2.48 4.49
C GLY A 29 -14.44 -2.11 5.38
N LEU A 30 -13.26 -2.58 4.97
CA LEU A 30 -11.99 -2.40 5.67
C LEU A 30 -11.06 -1.48 4.88
N ALA A 31 -10.45 -0.53 5.57
CA ALA A 31 -9.35 0.28 5.06
C ALA A 31 -8.01 -0.34 5.46
N VAL A 32 -7.11 -0.48 4.49
CA VAL A 32 -5.76 -0.99 4.70
C VAL A 32 -4.75 0.10 4.41
N THR A 33 -3.91 0.41 5.39
CA THR A 33 -2.78 1.33 5.24
C THR A 33 -1.48 0.57 5.38
N ALA A 34 -0.57 0.71 4.41
CA ALA A 34 0.74 0.11 4.48
C ALA A 34 1.82 1.20 4.43
N THR A 35 2.78 1.11 5.37
CA THR A 35 3.94 2.01 5.41
C THR A 35 5.21 1.19 5.21
N ALA A 36 6.04 1.58 4.24
CA ALA A 36 7.36 1.02 4.03
C ALA A 36 8.43 2.09 4.30
N ARG A 37 9.60 1.67 4.78
CA ARG A 37 10.76 2.54 4.99
C ARG A 37 12.04 1.81 4.62
N LEU A 38 12.98 2.56 4.04
CA LEU A 38 14.33 2.07 3.75
C LEU A 38 15.35 3.21 3.94
N LYS A 39 16.63 2.87 4.14
CA LYS A 39 17.77 3.79 4.03
C LYS A 39 18.53 3.51 2.73
N GLY A 40 18.32 4.31 1.69
CA GLY A 40 18.90 4.05 0.38
C GLY A 40 18.52 5.08 -0.69
N LYS A 41 18.86 4.77 -1.95
CA LYS A 41 18.79 5.73 -3.07
C LYS A 41 17.47 5.70 -3.85
N THR A 42 16.67 4.66 -3.67
CA THR A 42 15.39 4.46 -4.35
C THR A 42 14.25 4.58 -3.34
N GLY A 43 13.08 5.01 -3.81
CA GLY A 43 11.87 5.05 -2.99
C GLY A 43 11.28 3.66 -2.69
N VAL A 44 10.23 3.63 -1.87
CA VAL A 44 9.53 2.42 -1.39
C VAL A 44 8.05 2.39 -1.79
N GLU A 45 7.64 3.21 -2.76
CA GLU A 45 6.24 3.33 -3.18
C GLU A 45 5.67 1.96 -3.57
N MET A 46 6.46 1.18 -4.31
CA MET A 46 6.05 -0.15 -4.77
C MET A 46 5.93 -1.15 -3.63
N GLU A 47 6.78 -1.06 -2.61
CA GLU A 47 6.71 -1.91 -1.43
C GLU A 47 5.47 -1.61 -0.59
N ALA A 48 5.12 -0.33 -0.41
CA ALA A 48 3.90 0.07 0.28
C ALA A 48 2.65 -0.39 -0.49
N LEU A 49 2.60 -0.13 -1.81
CA LEU A 49 1.47 -0.54 -2.65
C LEU A 49 1.30 -2.06 -2.66
N THR A 50 2.40 -2.80 -2.83
CA THR A 50 2.36 -4.27 -2.85
C THR A 50 1.90 -4.84 -1.50
N ALA A 51 2.40 -4.31 -0.38
CA ALA A 51 1.97 -4.74 0.94
C ALA A 51 0.46 -4.51 1.16
N CYS A 52 -0.04 -3.34 0.76
CA CYS A 52 -1.48 -3.02 0.82
C CYS A 52 -2.30 -3.97 -0.06
N SER A 53 -1.91 -4.16 -1.32
CA SER A 53 -2.62 -5.04 -2.26
C SER A 53 -2.67 -6.49 -1.77
N VAL A 54 -1.55 -7.03 -1.29
CA VAL A 54 -1.50 -8.42 -0.82
C VAL A 54 -2.31 -8.60 0.48
N ALA A 55 -2.32 -7.61 1.37
CA ALA A 55 -3.18 -7.63 2.55
C ALA A 55 -4.68 -7.61 2.17
N LEU A 56 -5.08 -6.77 1.21
CA LEU A 56 -6.44 -6.74 0.68
C LEU A 56 -6.84 -8.07 0.01
N LEU A 57 -5.94 -8.67 -0.77
CA LEU A 57 -6.15 -10.01 -1.35
C LEU A 57 -6.32 -11.08 -0.27
N THR A 58 -5.57 -10.97 0.82
CA THR A 58 -5.68 -11.88 1.97
C THR A 58 -7.04 -11.75 2.66
N ILE A 59 -7.51 -10.52 2.88
CA ILE A 59 -8.85 -10.25 3.42
C ILE A 59 -9.92 -10.84 2.52
N TYR A 60 -9.83 -10.62 1.20
CA TYR A 60 -10.76 -11.21 0.24
C TYR A 60 -10.75 -12.73 0.35
N ASP A 61 -9.58 -13.36 0.38
CA ASP A 61 -9.45 -14.81 0.51
C ASP A 61 -10.13 -15.35 1.77
N MET A 62 -10.00 -14.66 2.90
CA MET A 62 -10.62 -15.05 4.17
C MET A 62 -12.14 -14.86 4.19
N ALA A 63 -12.66 -13.81 3.53
CA ALA A 63 -14.07 -13.43 3.60
C ALA A 63 -14.91 -13.84 2.38
N LYS A 64 -14.30 -14.33 1.29
CA LYS A 64 -15.01 -14.71 0.04
C LYS A 64 -16.09 -15.77 0.21
N ALA A 65 -16.08 -16.52 1.32
CA ALA A 65 -17.15 -17.47 1.62
C ALA A 65 -18.43 -16.77 2.10
N VAL A 66 -18.29 -15.60 2.73
CA VAL A 66 -19.38 -14.77 3.26
C VAL A 66 -19.90 -13.84 2.19
N ASP A 67 -19.00 -13.13 1.50
CA ASP A 67 -19.36 -12.21 0.43
C ASP A 67 -18.36 -12.33 -0.74
N ARG A 68 -18.84 -12.78 -1.90
CA ARG A 68 -18.02 -12.86 -3.12
C ARG A 68 -17.99 -11.55 -3.91
N GLY A 69 -18.92 -10.64 -3.62
CA GLY A 69 -19.07 -9.34 -4.28
C GLY A 69 -18.16 -8.24 -3.74
N MET A 70 -17.34 -8.53 -2.72
CA MET A 70 -16.35 -7.58 -2.20
C MET A 70 -15.48 -7.02 -3.32
N VAL A 71 -15.26 -5.71 -3.30
CA VAL A 71 -14.41 -5.02 -4.26
C VAL A 71 -13.15 -4.52 -3.56
N ILE A 72 -11.99 -4.82 -4.15
CA ILE A 72 -10.72 -4.21 -3.80
C ILE A 72 -10.54 -2.97 -4.68
N GLY A 73 -10.39 -1.80 -4.08
CA GLY A 73 -10.31 -0.52 -4.79
C GLY A 73 -9.46 0.53 -4.07
N ASP A 74 -9.36 1.71 -4.68
CA ASP A 74 -8.68 2.90 -4.14
C ASP A 74 -7.23 2.68 -3.65
N ILE A 75 -6.52 1.71 -4.25
CA ILE A 75 -5.12 1.46 -3.95
C ILE A 75 -4.26 2.59 -4.52
N ARG A 76 -3.70 3.42 -3.65
CA ARG A 76 -2.90 4.59 -4.02
C ARG A 76 -1.87 4.95 -2.96
N VAL A 77 -0.81 5.63 -3.38
CA VAL A 77 0.14 6.27 -2.45
C VAL A 77 -0.53 7.52 -1.87
N THR A 78 -0.54 7.64 -0.54
CA THR A 78 -1.12 8.77 0.21
C THR A 78 -0.05 9.75 0.68
N GLU A 79 1.15 9.27 0.98
CA GLU A 79 2.28 10.06 1.44
C GLU A 79 3.60 9.41 1.03
N LYS A 80 4.57 10.24 0.66
CA LYS A 80 5.96 9.83 0.40
C LYS A 80 6.90 10.91 0.92
N SER A 81 7.90 10.53 1.70
CA SER A 81 8.97 11.43 2.12
C SER A 81 10.35 10.91 1.73
N GLY A 82 11.26 11.84 1.41
CA GLY A 82 12.65 11.55 1.10
C GLY A 82 12.96 11.49 -0.40
N GLY A 83 14.25 11.41 -0.71
CA GLY A 83 14.76 11.55 -2.08
C GLY A 83 14.73 12.99 -2.59
N LYS A 84 15.13 13.18 -3.86
CA LYS A 84 15.25 14.52 -4.49
C LYS A 84 13.90 15.25 -4.58
N SER A 85 12.79 14.52 -4.67
CA SER A 85 11.44 15.07 -4.76
C SER A 85 10.91 15.64 -3.43
N GLY A 86 11.62 15.43 -2.31
CA GLY A 86 11.19 15.93 -1.01
C GLY A 86 9.99 15.18 -0.43
N HIS A 87 9.16 15.90 0.31
CA HIS A 87 7.94 15.37 0.92
C HIS A 87 6.74 15.66 0.02
N TRP A 88 5.94 14.62 -0.20
CA TRP A 88 4.74 14.66 -1.02
C TRP A 88 3.59 14.04 -0.23
N LYS A 89 2.44 14.70 -0.21
CA LYS A 89 1.18 14.16 0.29
C LYS A 89 0.10 14.31 -0.76
N ARG A 90 -0.74 13.27 -0.89
CA ARG A 90 -1.87 13.29 -1.83
C ARG A 90 -2.88 14.39 -1.49
N SER A 91 -3.06 14.70 -0.20
CA SER A 91 -3.96 15.78 0.25
C SER A 91 -3.62 17.15 -0.35
N ASP A 92 -2.39 17.34 -0.81
CA ASP A 92 -1.94 18.59 -1.40
C ASP A 92 -2.39 18.72 -2.87
N PHE A 93 -2.96 17.65 -3.45
CA PHE A 93 -3.43 17.54 -4.83
C PHE A 93 -4.83 16.89 -4.86
N PRO A 94 -5.89 17.62 -4.50
CA PRO A 94 -7.24 17.06 -4.35
C PRO A 94 -7.88 16.54 -5.65
N ASP A 95 -7.39 16.99 -6.81
CA ASP A 95 -7.90 16.60 -8.14
C ASP A 95 -7.11 15.42 -8.78
N ALA A 96 -6.23 14.75 -8.02
CA ALA A 96 -5.30 13.71 -8.50
C ALA A 96 -5.55 12.28 -7.97
#